data_AF-A0A521LBZ9-F1
#
_entry.id   AF-A0A521LBZ9-F1
#
_cell.length_a   1.000
_cell.length_b   1.000
_cell.length_c   1.000
_cell.angle_alpha   90.00
_cell.angle_beta   90.00
_cell.angle_gamma   90.00
#
_symmetry.space_group_name_H-M   'P 1'
#
loop_
_entity.id
_entity.type
_entity.pdbx_description
1 polymer ?
#
loop_
_entity_poly.entity_id
_entity_poly.type
_entity_poly.pdbx_seq_one_letter_code
_entity_poly.pdbx_strand_id
1 'polypeptide(L)'
;MSRQKRKVVPQRRRIFVGCEGESEQGYVALLTRLAETQRLAVHLDAVLLQPGGGDPSSLVDLAIKRASEREKRHGAFEGRFILLDDDKLGISPDRDARIAPAANKAGLDLIWQHTCHEALLLRHLDGCAQRRPGSTNLAMAALSQAWPAYRKGMPAARLAERIDHEAIARAAAVEAALAGLLTKIGLIEAS
;
A
#
# COMPACT_ATOMS: atom_id res chain seq x y z
N MET A 1 20.13 -39.62 23.88
CA MET A 1 18.91 -38.86 23.52
C MET A 1 19.34 -37.57 22.83
N SER A 2 19.17 -37.47 21.51
CA SER A 2 19.61 -36.30 20.73
C SER A 2 18.66 -35.13 20.97
N ARG A 3 19.19 -34.02 21.47
CA ARG A 3 18.45 -32.78 21.73
C ARG A 3 18.11 -32.14 20.38
N GLN A 4 16.88 -32.33 19.92
CA GLN A 4 16.38 -31.77 18.67
C GLN A 4 16.57 -30.24 18.71
N LYS A 5 17.48 -29.70 17.88
CA LYS A 5 17.73 -28.25 17.77
C LYS A 5 16.40 -27.57 17.43
N ARG A 6 15.89 -26.72 18.33
CA ARG A 6 14.74 -25.85 18.06
C ARG A 6 15.04 -25.05 16.79
N LYS A 7 14.22 -25.19 15.74
CA LYS A 7 14.27 -24.32 14.57
C LYS A 7 14.04 -22.88 15.05
N VAL A 8 15.03 -22.02 14.88
CA VAL A 8 14.88 -20.58 15.10
C VAL A 8 13.96 -20.07 14.00
N VAL A 9 12.72 -19.72 14.35
CA VAL A 9 11.80 -19.05 13.44
C VAL A 9 12.20 -17.59 13.40
N PRO A 10 12.58 -17.03 12.24
CA PRO A 10 12.94 -15.61 12.14
C PRO A 10 11.72 -14.77 12.52
N GLN A 11 11.94 -13.78 13.39
CA GLN A 11 10.90 -12.84 13.78
C GLN A 11 10.49 -12.01 12.55
N ARG A 12 9.18 -11.98 12.25
CA ARG A 12 8.68 -11.22 11.10
C ARG A 12 8.88 -9.73 11.35
N ARG A 13 9.50 -9.05 10.38
CA ARG A 13 9.60 -7.58 10.32
C ARG A 13 8.19 -7.01 10.18
N ARG A 14 7.80 -6.09 11.06
CA ARG A 14 6.45 -5.50 11.03
C ARG A 14 6.49 -4.18 10.28
N ILE A 15 5.58 -4.01 9.33
CA ILE A 15 5.45 -2.79 8.53
C ILE A 15 4.01 -2.29 8.68
N PHE A 16 3.85 -1.03 9.08
CA PHE A 16 2.54 -0.39 9.15
C PHE A 16 2.15 0.12 7.76
N VAL A 17 0.90 -0.10 7.35
CA VAL A 17 0.35 0.50 6.12
C VAL A 17 -1.04 1.08 6.40
N GLY A 18 -1.14 2.41 6.37
CA GLY A 18 -2.41 3.13 6.43
C GLY A 18 -3.17 3.02 5.11
N CYS A 19 -4.44 2.64 5.18
CA CYS A 19 -5.34 2.44 4.05
C CYS A 19 -6.54 3.38 4.16
N GLU A 20 -6.89 4.10 3.08
CA GLU A 20 -8.11 4.91 3.06
C GLU A 20 -9.38 4.04 3.04
N GLY A 21 -9.40 3.00 2.21
CA GLY A 21 -10.57 2.16 2.00
C GLY A 21 -10.25 0.65 2.00
N GLU A 22 -11.30 -0.11 1.66
CA GLU A 22 -11.23 -1.57 1.56
C GLU A 22 -10.42 -2.04 0.34
N SER A 23 -10.35 -1.24 -0.74
CA SER A 23 -9.56 -1.57 -1.93
C SER A 23 -8.06 -1.64 -1.58
N GLU A 24 -7.56 -0.63 -0.88
CA GLU A 24 -6.18 -0.53 -0.41
C GLU A 24 -5.88 -1.65 0.59
N GLN A 25 -6.80 -1.92 1.51
CA GLN A 25 -6.65 -3.02 2.47
C GLN A 25 -6.55 -4.38 1.75
N GLY A 26 -7.38 -4.61 0.74
CA GLY A 26 -7.31 -5.80 -0.12
C GLY A 26 -5.98 -5.92 -0.84
N TYR A 27 -5.45 -4.81 -1.34
CA TYR A 27 -4.14 -4.74 -1.98
C TYR A 27 -2.98 -5.03 -1.00
N VAL A 28 -2.98 -4.47 0.21
CA VAL A 28 -1.95 -4.78 1.23
C VAL A 28 -2.01 -6.24 1.66
N ALA A 29 -3.22 -6.82 1.76
CA ALA A 29 -3.39 -8.25 2.01
C ALA A 29 -2.86 -9.11 0.85
N LEU A 30 -2.99 -8.66 -0.41
CA LEU A 30 -2.32 -9.28 -1.55
C LEU A 30 -0.80 -9.23 -1.40
N LEU A 31 -0.22 -8.07 -1.10
CA LEU A 31 1.23 -7.94 -0.91
C LEU A 31 1.75 -8.89 0.19
N THR A 32 0.99 -9.03 1.28
CA THR A 32 1.30 -10.00 2.35
C THR A 32 1.34 -11.42 1.81
N ARG A 33 0.34 -11.83 1.03
CA ARG A 33 0.27 -13.16 0.42
C ARG A 33 1.43 -13.42 -0.54
N LEU A 34 1.80 -12.43 -1.36
CA LEU A 34 2.94 -12.55 -2.27
C LEU A 34 4.25 -12.70 -1.48
N ALA A 35 4.41 -11.93 -0.40
CA ALA A 35 5.59 -12.01 0.46
C ALA A 35 5.68 -13.39 1.16
N GLU A 36 4.56 -13.93 1.61
CA GLU A 36 4.49 -15.27 2.19
C GLU A 36 4.82 -16.36 1.16
N THR A 37 4.39 -16.19 -0.09
CA THR A 37 4.72 -17.11 -1.20
C THR A 37 6.23 -17.14 -1.46
N GLN A 38 6.91 -15.99 -1.35
CA GLN A 38 8.38 -15.89 -1.41
C GLN A 38 9.08 -16.23 -0.09
N ARG A 39 8.35 -16.63 0.95
CA ARG A 39 8.86 -16.94 2.30
C ARG A 39 9.59 -15.77 2.97
N LEU A 40 9.21 -14.54 2.64
CA LEU A 40 9.74 -13.35 3.28
C LEU A 40 9.23 -13.25 4.73
N ALA A 41 10.14 -13.02 5.67
CA ALA A 41 9.80 -12.85 7.07
C ALA A 41 9.30 -11.42 7.35
N VAL A 42 8.16 -11.05 6.76
CA VAL A 42 7.53 -9.73 6.90
C VAL A 42 6.04 -9.87 7.22
N HIS A 43 5.50 -8.91 7.95
CA HIS A 43 4.09 -8.78 8.24
C HIS A 43 3.64 -7.34 7.99
N LEU A 44 2.72 -7.17 7.04
CA LEU A 44 2.08 -5.89 6.78
C LEU A 44 0.84 -5.76 7.67
N ASP A 45 0.85 -4.76 8.53
CA ASP A 45 -0.27 -4.38 9.39
C ASP A 45 -1.12 -3.35 8.62
N ALA A 46 -2.09 -3.84 7.85
CA ALA A 46 -3.02 -3.02 7.07
C ALA A 46 -4.05 -2.38 8.00
N VAL A 47 -4.02 -1.06 8.12
CA VAL A 47 -4.90 -0.31 9.02
C VAL A 47 -5.81 0.62 8.23
N LEU A 48 -7.11 0.34 8.25
CA LEU A 48 -8.12 1.23 7.72
C LEU A 48 -8.20 2.51 8.57
N LEU A 49 -8.02 3.66 7.93
CA LEU A 49 -7.97 4.96 8.61
C LEU A 49 -9.38 5.53 8.79
N GLN A 50 -10.16 5.66 7.71
CA GLN A 50 -11.55 6.11 7.74
C GLN A 50 -12.32 5.62 6.50
N PRO A 51 -13.45 4.90 6.64
CA PRO A 51 -14.27 4.56 5.49
C PRO A 51 -14.90 5.83 4.88
N GLY A 52 -14.73 6.03 3.57
CA GLY A 52 -15.41 7.10 2.81
C GLY A 52 -14.54 8.31 2.41
N GLY A 53 -13.23 8.25 2.67
CA GLY A 53 -12.27 9.29 2.31
C GLY A 53 -12.21 10.43 3.32
N GLY A 54 -11.08 11.14 3.33
CA GLY A 54 -10.82 12.27 4.21
C GLY A 54 -10.07 13.38 3.48
N ASP A 55 -9.70 14.45 4.18
CA ASP A 55 -8.63 15.30 3.65
C ASP A 55 -7.27 14.59 3.89
N PRO A 56 -6.30 14.69 2.97
CA PRO A 56 -5.04 13.98 3.10
C PRO A 56 -4.26 14.32 4.38
N SER A 57 -4.32 15.57 4.87
CA SER A 57 -3.64 15.95 6.11
C SER A 57 -4.21 15.23 7.35
N SER A 58 -5.54 15.11 7.47
CA SER A 58 -6.14 14.38 8.61
C SER A 58 -5.84 12.88 8.51
N LEU A 59 -5.80 12.32 7.30
CA LEU A 59 -5.46 10.91 7.09
C LEU A 59 -4.04 10.62 7.54
N VAL A 60 -3.09 11.52 7.25
CA VAL A 60 -1.70 11.43 7.74
C VAL A 60 -1.64 11.51 9.27
N ASP A 61 -2.29 12.50 9.88
CA ASP A 61 -2.32 12.62 11.35
C ASP A 61 -2.93 11.36 12.01
N LEU A 62 -3.99 10.83 11.41
CA LEU A 62 -4.64 9.61 11.88
C LEU A 62 -3.72 8.39 11.73
N ALA A 63 -3.02 8.24 10.60
CA ALA A 63 -2.07 7.17 10.39
C ALA A 63 -0.93 7.19 11.41
N ILE A 64 -0.36 8.37 11.68
CA ILE A 64 0.68 8.55 12.71
C ILE A 64 0.18 8.12 14.08
N LYS A 65 -1.05 8.54 14.44
CA LYS A 65 -1.69 8.15 15.70
C LYS A 65 -1.90 6.63 15.77
N ARG A 66 -2.46 6.02 14.73
CA ARG A 66 -2.73 4.57 14.68
C ARG A 66 -1.45 3.74 14.73
N ALA A 67 -0.41 4.14 14.00
CA ALA A 67 0.90 3.50 14.06
C ALA A 67 1.45 3.51 15.50
N SER A 68 1.43 4.68 16.15
CA SER A 68 1.89 4.83 17.54
C SER A 68 1.09 3.97 18.53
N GLU A 69 -0.24 3.89 18.38
CA GLU A 69 -1.11 3.04 19.20
C GLU A 69 -0.79 1.55 19.01
N ARG A 70 -0.56 1.12 17.78
CA ARG A 70 -0.21 -0.27 17.44
C ARG A 70 1.17 -0.63 17.96
N GLU A 71 2.13 0.28 17.93
CA GLU A 71 3.48 0.03 18.45
C GLU A 71 3.49 -0.20 19.95
N LYS A 72 2.72 0.61 20.69
CA LYS A 72 2.54 0.43 22.14
C LYS A 72 1.97 -0.95 22.50
N ARG A 73 1.15 -1.53 21.62
CA ARG A 73 0.48 -2.82 21.86
C ARG A 73 1.25 -4.03 21.34
N HIS A 74 1.99 -3.88 20.24
CA HIS A 74 2.51 -5.01 19.47
C HIS A 74 4.01 -4.90 19.16
N GLY A 75 4.68 -3.83 19.60
CA GLY A 75 6.10 -3.54 19.34
C GLY A 75 6.32 -2.64 18.13
N ALA A 76 7.55 -2.16 17.95
CA ALA A 76 7.93 -1.20 16.93
C ALA A 76 7.71 -1.72 15.50
N PHE A 77 7.41 -0.81 14.57
CA PHE A 77 7.46 -1.07 13.14
C PHE A 77 8.85 -0.76 12.57
N GLU A 78 9.28 -1.54 11.58
CA GLU A 78 10.51 -1.29 10.83
C GLU A 78 10.31 -0.26 9.70
N GLY A 79 9.06 -0.03 9.30
CA GLY A 79 8.65 0.96 8.32
C GLY A 79 7.17 1.29 8.47
N ARG A 80 6.81 2.52 8.13
CA ARG A 80 5.44 3.02 8.18
C ARG A 80 5.13 3.65 6.85
N PHE A 81 4.04 3.24 6.23
CA PHE A 81 3.60 3.75 4.93
C PHE A 81 2.13 4.17 5.02
N ILE A 82 1.70 5.04 4.12
CA ILE A 82 0.29 5.39 3.91
C ILE A 82 0.00 5.45 2.42
N LEU A 83 -1.08 4.80 1.99
CA LEU A 83 -1.64 4.92 0.65
C LEU A 83 -2.63 6.09 0.67
N LEU A 84 -2.42 7.08 -0.19
CA LEU A 84 -3.25 8.28 -0.26
C LEU A 84 -3.65 8.61 -1.70
N ASP A 85 -4.93 8.90 -1.92
CA ASP A 85 -5.40 9.49 -3.16
C ASP A 85 -5.00 10.97 -3.22
N ASP A 86 -4.60 11.46 -4.41
CA ASP A 86 -4.24 12.87 -4.60
C ASP A 86 -5.40 13.74 -5.14
N ASP A 87 -6.61 13.18 -5.27
CA ASP A 87 -7.79 13.86 -5.83
C ASP A 87 -8.22 15.11 -5.08
N LYS A 88 -7.87 15.20 -3.79
CA LYS A 88 -8.17 16.33 -2.90
C LYS A 88 -6.98 17.24 -2.61
N LEU A 89 -5.78 16.92 -3.11
CA LEU A 89 -4.65 17.84 -3.00
C LEU A 89 -4.94 19.13 -3.79
N GLY A 90 -4.53 20.26 -3.23
CA GLY A 90 -4.75 21.59 -3.78
C GLY A 90 -6.07 22.24 -3.35
N ILE A 91 -7.01 21.50 -2.75
CA ILE A 91 -8.25 22.09 -2.20
C ILE A 91 -7.92 23.01 -1.02
N SER A 92 -6.93 22.66 -0.20
CA SER A 92 -6.50 23.47 0.95
C SER A 92 -4.97 23.52 1.04
N PRO A 93 -4.31 24.45 0.33
CA PRO A 93 -2.85 24.53 0.28
C PRO A 93 -2.17 24.62 1.66
N ASP A 94 -2.79 25.33 2.60
CA ASP A 94 -2.29 25.47 3.98
C ASP A 94 -2.28 24.14 4.76
N ARG A 95 -3.19 23.22 4.42
CA ARG A 95 -3.23 21.87 4.99
C ARG A 95 -2.25 20.96 4.26
N ASP A 96 -2.20 21.05 2.94
CA ASP A 96 -1.29 20.25 2.11
C ASP A 96 0.18 20.50 2.47
N ALA A 97 0.54 21.76 2.75
CA ALA A 97 1.88 22.15 3.19
C ALA A 97 2.31 21.49 4.51
N ARG A 98 1.38 20.97 5.33
CA ARG A 98 1.66 20.31 6.61
C ARG A 98 1.92 18.81 6.47
N ILE A 99 1.52 18.21 5.35
CA ILE A 99 1.57 16.76 5.14
C ILE A 99 3.01 16.24 5.20
N ALA A 100 3.89 16.75 4.33
CA ALA A 100 5.26 16.26 4.25
C ALA A 100 6.04 16.49 5.55
N PRO A 101 6.00 17.66 6.22
CA PRO A 101 6.62 17.83 7.53
C PRO A 101 6.12 16.86 8.60
N ALA A 102 4.80 16.64 8.69
CA ALA A 102 4.22 15.72 9.67
C ALA A 102 4.64 14.26 9.41
N ALA A 103 4.56 13.83 8.15
CA ALA A 103 4.96 12.50 7.71
C ALA A 103 6.44 12.24 7.97
N ASN A 104 7.33 13.16 7.57
CA ASN A 104 8.77 13.07 7.78
C ASN A 104 9.12 12.99 9.27
N LYS A 105 8.52 13.85 10.10
CA LYS A 105 8.74 13.83 11.56
C LYS A 105 8.35 12.49 12.19
N ALA A 106 7.35 11.82 11.62
CA ALA A 106 6.87 10.53 12.09
C ALA A 106 7.52 9.32 11.41
N GLY A 107 8.44 9.53 10.45
CA GLY A 107 8.99 8.43 9.63
C GLY A 107 7.90 7.65 8.88
N LEU A 108 6.88 8.36 8.38
CA LEU A 108 5.78 7.81 7.59
C LEU A 108 6.04 8.13 6.11
N ASP A 109 6.26 7.10 5.31
CA ASP A 109 6.46 7.24 3.87
C ASP A 109 5.10 7.39 3.15
N LEU A 110 4.99 8.41 2.31
CA LEU A 110 3.77 8.74 1.58
C LEU A 110 3.76 8.03 0.22
N ILE A 111 2.71 7.24 -0.05
CA ILE A 111 2.47 6.62 -1.35
C ILE A 111 1.26 7.31 -1.98
N TRP A 112 1.54 8.36 -2.73
CA TRP A 112 0.51 9.08 -3.50
C TRP A 112 0.03 8.24 -4.67
N GLN A 113 -1.29 8.10 -4.75
CA GLN A 113 -2.01 7.36 -5.79
C GLN A 113 -2.61 8.40 -6.72
N HIS A 114 -1.90 8.69 -7.81
CA HIS A 114 -2.39 9.66 -8.78
C HIS A 114 -3.81 9.32 -9.23
N THR A 115 -4.74 10.23 -8.96
CA THR A 115 -6.19 10.13 -9.09
C THR A 115 -6.88 9.27 -8.05
N CYS A 116 -6.61 7.97 -8.02
CA CYS A 116 -7.17 7.07 -7.00
C CYS A 116 -6.46 5.72 -6.96
N HIS A 117 -6.78 4.89 -5.98
CA HIS A 117 -6.27 3.52 -5.91
C HIS A 117 -6.54 2.68 -7.17
N GLU A 118 -7.70 2.78 -7.81
CA GLU A 118 -7.96 2.02 -9.03
C GLU A 118 -7.07 2.45 -10.21
N ALA A 119 -6.63 3.70 -10.24
CA ALA A 119 -5.62 4.14 -11.19
C ALA A 119 -4.25 3.49 -10.90
N LEU A 120 -3.92 3.21 -9.63
CA LEU A 120 -2.74 2.44 -9.24
C LEU A 120 -2.85 0.96 -9.66
N LEU A 121 -4.00 0.33 -9.42
CA LEU A 121 -4.24 -1.06 -9.83
C LEU A 121 -4.11 -1.23 -11.35
N LEU A 122 -4.58 -0.27 -12.14
CA LEU A 122 -4.45 -0.28 -13.59
C LEU A 122 -2.99 -0.43 -14.05
N ARG A 123 -2.02 0.14 -13.31
CA ARG A 123 -0.59 0.12 -13.67
C ARG A 123 0.06 -1.26 -13.50
N HIS A 124 -0.60 -2.17 -12.79
CA HIS A 124 -0.18 -3.55 -12.65
C HIS A 124 -0.53 -4.39 -13.89
N LEU A 125 -1.52 -3.96 -14.68
CA LEU A 125 -2.01 -4.74 -15.83
C LEU A 125 -1.12 -4.55 -17.06
N ASP A 126 -1.05 -5.61 -17.88
CA ASP A 126 -0.30 -5.59 -19.13
C ASP A 126 -0.77 -4.48 -20.07
N GLY A 127 0.19 -3.77 -20.68
CA GLY A 127 -0.10 -2.63 -21.55
C GLY A 127 -0.73 -1.42 -20.86
N CYS A 128 -0.81 -1.41 -19.52
CA CYS A 128 -1.49 -0.37 -18.76
C CYS A 128 -0.57 0.42 -17.80
N ALA A 129 0.71 0.02 -17.67
CA ALA A 129 1.69 0.63 -16.76
C ALA A 129 1.76 2.17 -16.87
N GLN A 130 1.67 2.72 -18.08
CA GLN A 130 1.76 4.18 -18.31
C GLN A 130 0.40 4.89 -18.32
N ARG A 131 -0.72 4.18 -18.10
CA ARG A 131 -2.04 4.81 -18.10
C ARG A 131 -2.20 5.67 -16.85
N ARG A 132 -2.54 6.95 -17.05
CA ARG A 132 -2.79 7.95 -15.99
C ARG A 132 -4.13 8.64 -16.25
N PRO A 133 -5.26 7.96 -15.98
CA PRO A 133 -6.59 8.57 -16.14
C PRO A 133 -6.71 9.81 -15.23
N GLY A 134 -7.28 10.91 -15.73
CA GLY A 134 -7.32 12.18 -15.00
C GLY A 134 -8.46 12.36 -13.99
N SER A 135 -9.25 11.33 -13.74
CA SER A 135 -10.32 11.36 -12.72
C SER A 135 -10.69 9.95 -12.25
N THR A 136 -11.25 9.84 -11.05
CA THR A 136 -11.64 8.55 -10.44
C THR A 136 -12.62 7.78 -11.33
N ASN A 137 -13.55 8.48 -11.98
CA ASN A 137 -14.49 7.86 -12.92
C ASN A 137 -13.79 7.28 -14.16
N LEU A 138 -12.81 8.02 -14.72
CA LEU A 138 -12.03 7.53 -15.85
C LEU A 138 -11.11 6.37 -15.46
N ALA A 139 -10.56 6.40 -14.25
CA ALA A 139 -9.76 5.30 -13.70
C ALA A 139 -10.59 4.02 -13.55
N MET A 140 -11.78 4.13 -12.95
CA MET A 140 -12.73 3.03 -12.83
C MET A 140 -13.15 2.47 -14.19
N ALA A 141 -13.45 3.33 -15.16
CA ALA A 141 -13.84 2.91 -16.50
C ALA A 141 -12.70 2.16 -17.21
N ALA A 142 -11.49 2.71 -17.19
CA ALA A 142 -10.31 2.09 -17.79
C ALA A 142 -9.96 0.75 -17.12
N LEU A 143 -10.02 0.67 -15.79
CA LEU A 143 -9.79 -0.57 -15.05
C LEU A 143 -10.87 -1.61 -15.36
N SER A 144 -12.13 -1.21 -15.42
CA SER A 144 -13.23 -2.12 -15.77
C SER A 144 -13.12 -2.63 -17.21
N GLN A 145 -12.59 -1.83 -18.14
CA GLN A 145 -12.34 -2.29 -19.50
C GLN A 145 -11.18 -3.30 -19.57
N ALA A 146 -10.07 -3.02 -18.88
CA ALA A 146 -8.90 -3.91 -18.85
C ALA A 146 -9.12 -5.17 -18.00
N TRP A 147 -9.99 -5.06 -16.98
CA TRP A 147 -10.34 -6.13 -16.06
C TRP A 147 -11.85 -6.12 -15.73
N PRO A 148 -12.70 -6.66 -16.62
CA PRO A 148 -14.16 -6.65 -16.47
C PRO A 148 -14.71 -7.28 -15.18
N ALA A 149 -13.96 -8.22 -14.61
CA ALA A 149 -14.30 -8.88 -13.35
C ALA A 149 -13.93 -8.06 -12.10
N TYR A 150 -13.18 -6.95 -12.22
CA TYR A 150 -12.81 -6.12 -11.08
C TYR A 150 -14.04 -5.53 -10.37
N ARG A 151 -14.00 -5.49 -9.04
CA ARG A 151 -15.00 -4.88 -8.18
C ARG A 151 -14.27 -4.14 -7.06
N LYS A 152 -14.76 -2.97 -6.66
CA LYS A 152 -14.16 -2.19 -5.57
C LYS A 152 -14.14 -3.01 -4.27
N GLY A 153 -13.05 -2.93 -3.50
CA GLY A 153 -12.89 -3.75 -2.29
C GLY A 153 -12.66 -5.24 -2.56
N MET A 154 -12.16 -5.61 -3.75
CA MET A 154 -11.89 -7.00 -4.10
C MET A 154 -10.88 -7.64 -3.12
N PRO A 155 -11.16 -8.84 -2.58
CA PRO A 155 -10.25 -9.49 -1.64
C PRO A 155 -8.94 -9.93 -2.30
N ALA A 156 -7.88 -10.00 -1.52
CA ALA A 156 -6.53 -10.37 -1.96
C ALA A 156 -6.47 -11.62 -2.85
N ALA A 157 -7.27 -12.65 -2.54
CA ALA A 157 -7.29 -13.89 -3.32
C ALA A 157 -7.76 -13.67 -4.77
N ARG A 158 -8.72 -12.77 -4.98
CA ARG A 158 -9.23 -12.41 -6.31
C ARG A 158 -8.30 -11.42 -7.01
N LEU A 159 -7.66 -10.51 -6.25
CA LEU A 159 -6.63 -9.65 -6.81
C LEU A 159 -5.44 -10.45 -7.36
N ALA A 160 -5.05 -11.52 -6.66
CA ALA A 160 -3.96 -12.42 -7.04
C ALA A 160 -4.19 -13.17 -8.38
N GLU A 161 -5.42 -13.18 -8.92
CA GLU A 161 -5.71 -13.78 -10.23
C GLU A 161 -5.11 -12.99 -11.39
N ARG A 162 -4.76 -11.71 -11.17
CA ARG A 162 -4.18 -10.82 -12.18
C ARG A 162 -2.94 -10.07 -11.71
N ILE A 163 -2.76 -9.93 -10.40
CA ILE A 163 -1.62 -9.20 -9.82
C ILE A 163 -0.68 -10.22 -9.18
N ASP A 164 0.25 -10.72 -9.97
CA ASP A 164 1.34 -11.58 -9.56
C ASP A 164 2.65 -10.78 -9.38
N HIS A 165 3.79 -11.47 -9.28
CA HIS A 165 5.08 -10.80 -9.10
C HIS A 165 5.50 -9.94 -10.30
N GLU A 166 5.18 -10.36 -11.52
CA GLU A 166 5.50 -9.57 -12.71
C GLU A 166 4.66 -8.29 -12.74
N ALA A 167 3.37 -8.40 -12.41
CA ALA A 167 2.47 -7.27 -12.28
C ALA A 167 2.94 -6.27 -11.20
N ILE A 168 3.46 -6.77 -10.07
CA ILE A 168 4.06 -5.93 -9.02
C ILE A 168 5.31 -5.20 -9.55
N ALA A 169 6.23 -5.92 -10.20
CA ALA A 169 7.43 -5.30 -10.78
C ALA A 169 7.08 -4.24 -11.84
N ARG A 170 6.04 -4.52 -12.65
CA ARG A 170 5.52 -3.60 -13.67
C ARG A 170 5.04 -2.29 -13.07
N ALA A 171 4.25 -2.34 -12.00
CA ALA A 171 3.80 -1.14 -11.31
C ALA A 171 4.95 -0.41 -10.60
N ALA A 172 5.86 -1.16 -9.96
CA ALA A 172 7.02 -0.58 -9.27
C ALA A 172 7.92 0.25 -10.22
N ALA A 173 8.06 -0.18 -11.47
CA ALA A 173 8.87 0.51 -12.48
C ALA A 173 8.35 1.92 -12.82
N VAL A 174 7.10 2.23 -12.50
CA VAL A 174 6.46 3.53 -12.82
C VAL A 174 5.90 4.26 -11.60
N GLU A 175 6.02 3.65 -10.41
CA GLU A 175 5.50 4.16 -9.14
C GLU A 175 6.59 4.14 -8.07
N ALA A 176 7.42 5.18 -8.01
CA ALA A 176 8.60 5.22 -7.14
C ALA A 176 8.25 5.04 -5.65
N ALA A 177 7.17 5.65 -5.17
CA ALA A 177 6.76 5.51 -3.77
C ALA A 177 6.27 4.10 -3.44
N LEU A 178 5.54 3.45 -4.36
CA LEU A 178 5.16 2.04 -4.23
C LEU A 178 6.41 1.14 -4.26
N ALA A 179 7.36 1.41 -5.17
CA ALA A 179 8.62 0.68 -5.22
C ALA A 179 9.35 0.73 -3.88
N GLY A 180 9.37 1.88 -3.19
CA GLY A 180 9.92 2.01 -1.83
C GLY A 180 9.31 1.01 -0.83
N LEU A 181 7.99 0.88 -0.80
CA LEU A 181 7.31 -0.14 0.02
C LEU A 181 7.70 -1.56 -0.40
N LEU A 182 7.67 -1.86 -1.70
CA LEU A 182 7.94 -3.18 -2.24
C LEU A 182 9.38 -3.64 -1.95
N THR A 183 10.36 -2.74 -2.10
CA THR A 183 11.76 -2.98 -1.70
C THR A 183 11.86 -3.19 -0.19
N LYS A 184 11.18 -2.37 0.61
CA LYS A 184 11.20 -2.49 2.09
C LYS A 184 10.70 -3.86 2.56
N ILE A 185 9.66 -4.39 1.94
CA ILE A 185 9.12 -5.73 2.26
C ILE A 185 9.90 -6.86 1.60
N GLY A 186 10.72 -6.57 0.60
CA GLY A 186 11.59 -7.52 -0.12
C GLY A 186 10.93 -8.21 -1.31
N LEU A 187 9.82 -7.68 -1.83
CA LEU A 187 9.15 -8.23 -3.02
C LEU A 187 9.87 -7.90 -4.33
N ILE A 188 10.66 -6.84 -4.33
CA ILE A 188 11.54 -6.44 -5.43
C ILE A 188 12.91 -6.05 -4.86
N GLU A 189 13.93 -6.09 -5.71
CA GLU A 189 15.27 -5.60 -5.37
C GLU A 189 15.32 -4.07 -5.37
N ALA A 190 16.29 -3.49 -4.65
CA ALA A 190 16.60 -2.08 -4.78
C ALA A 190 17.36 -1.86 -6.09
N SER A 191 16.83 -1.01 -6.97
CA SER A 191 17.53 -0.54 -8.17
C SER A 191 18.66 0.43 -7.86
#